data_AF-A0A0B5GIR8-F1
#
_entry.id   AF-A0A0B5GIR8-F1
#
_cell.length_a   1.000
_cell.length_b   1.000
_cell.length_c   1.000
_cell.angle_alpha   90.00
_cell.angle_beta   90.00
_cell.angle_gamma   90.00
#
_symmetry.space_group_name_H-M   'P 1'
#
loop_
_entity.id
_entity.type
_entity.pdbx_description
1 polymer ?
#
loop_
_entity_poly.entity_id
_entity_poly.type
_entity_poly.pdbx_seq_one_letter_code
_entity_poly.pdbx_strand_id
1 'polypeptide(L)'
;MSYQRRLSDVAGDYMNMRSLPAMLSVAFVAASLYQFGGITTVELPWLSYTLTTQHSLLVSLGTYAAGFASSESKRFEYYGLWEQIAIVIGPLVILGNEFVPQVNDFLLSLGDPLGMQLAFFATVVSWGVAVQ
;
A
#
# COMPACT_ATOMS: atom_id res chain seq x y z
N MET A 1 1.68 -32.61 -26.03
CA MET A 1 1.00 -31.33 -26.33
C MET A 1 -0.15 -30.97 -25.35
N SER A 2 -0.59 -31.87 -24.45
CA SER A 2 -1.63 -31.58 -23.44
C SER A 2 -1.12 -30.90 -22.17
N TYR A 3 0.17 -31.05 -21.85
CA TYR A 3 0.77 -30.50 -20.62
C TYR A 3 1.04 -28.98 -20.71
N GLN A 4 1.42 -28.49 -21.90
CA GLN A 4 1.64 -27.05 -22.14
C GLN A 4 0.37 -26.21 -22.01
N ARG A 5 -0.80 -26.78 -22.37
CA ARG A 5 -2.08 -26.07 -22.24
C ARG A 5 -2.52 -25.90 -20.78
N ARG A 6 -2.21 -26.88 -19.92
CA ARG A 6 -2.54 -26.79 -18.48
C ARG A 6 -1.68 -25.76 -17.74
N LEU A 7 -0.42 -25.58 -18.14
CA LEU A 7 0.43 -24.54 -17.55
C LEU A 7 0.04 -23.13 -18.02
N SER A 8 -0.39 -22.98 -19.28
CA SER A 8 -0.92 -21.70 -19.76
C SER A 8 -2.29 -21.36 -19.15
N ASP A 9 -3.13 -22.36 -18.86
CA ASP A 9 -4.42 -22.14 -18.20
C ASP A 9 -4.26 -21.79 -16.72
N VAL A 10 -3.31 -22.41 -16.00
CA VAL A 10 -3.00 -22.02 -14.60
C VAL A 10 -2.35 -20.63 -14.55
N ALA A 11 -1.43 -20.30 -15.45
CA ALA A 11 -0.86 -18.95 -15.53
C ALA A 11 -1.91 -17.91 -15.97
N GLY A 12 -2.83 -18.28 -16.86
CA GLY A 12 -3.97 -17.47 -17.29
C GLY A 12 -4.97 -17.21 -16.17
N ASP A 13 -5.23 -18.19 -15.31
CA ASP A 13 -6.09 -18.05 -14.13
C ASP A 13 -5.45 -17.19 -13.03
N TYR A 14 -4.11 -17.20 -12.89
CA TYR A 14 -3.40 -16.26 -12.01
C TYR A 14 -3.32 -14.84 -12.57
N MET A 15 -3.44 -14.66 -13.88
CA MET A 15 -3.52 -13.34 -14.53
C MET A 15 -4.97 -12.86 -14.75
N ASN A 16 -5.94 -13.64 -14.30
CA ASN A 16 -7.36 -13.32 -14.40
C ASN A 16 -7.67 -12.16 -13.44
N MET A 17 -8.34 -11.12 -13.94
CA MET A 17 -8.48 -9.73 -13.41
C MET A 17 -8.81 -9.56 -11.90
N ARG A 18 -9.13 -10.64 -11.18
CA ARG A 18 -9.34 -10.65 -9.72
C ARG A 18 -8.06 -10.78 -8.88
N SER A 19 -6.97 -11.30 -9.43
CA SER A 19 -5.70 -11.43 -8.68
C SER A 19 -4.95 -10.10 -8.54
N LEU A 20 -5.09 -9.20 -9.52
CA LEU A 20 -4.40 -7.92 -9.53
C LEU A 20 -4.75 -7.04 -8.31
N PRO A 21 -6.04 -6.79 -7.98
CA PRO A 21 -6.39 -6.04 -6.77
C PRO A 21 -5.90 -6.72 -5.49
N ALA A 22 -5.92 -8.06 -5.43
CA ALA A 22 -5.44 -8.81 -4.28
C ALA A 22 -3.92 -8.69 -4.10
N MET A 23 -3.15 -8.79 -5.19
CA MET A 23 -1.69 -8.63 -5.15
C MET A 23 -1.30 -7.20 -4.77
N LEU A 24 -1.98 -6.19 -5.32
CA LEU A 24 -1.75 -4.80 -4.94
C LEU A 24 -2.08 -4.55 -3.47
N SER A 25 -3.14 -5.19 -2.95
CA SER A 25 -3.49 -5.10 -1.53
C SER A 25 -2.39 -5.68 -0.63
N VAL A 26 -1.87 -6.86 -0.97
CA VAL A 26 -0.78 -7.48 -0.21
C VAL A 26 0.48 -6.61 -0.27
N ALA A 27 0.85 -6.12 -1.45
CA ALA A 27 2.00 -5.25 -1.64
C ALA A 27 1.84 -3.93 -0.85
N PHE A 28 0.68 -3.30 -0.91
CA PHE A 28 0.37 -2.06 -0.21
C PHE A 28 0.44 -2.25 1.31
N VAL A 29 -0.20 -3.29 1.84
CA VAL A 29 -0.20 -3.57 3.28
C VAL A 29 1.20 -3.91 3.77
N ALA A 30 1.94 -4.77 3.07
CA ALA A 30 3.30 -5.14 3.46
C ALA A 30 4.26 -3.95 3.42
N ALA A 31 4.18 -3.12 2.36
CA ALA A 31 4.98 -1.91 2.27
C ALA A 31 4.63 -0.93 3.40
N SER A 32 3.35 -0.65 3.62
CA SER A 32 2.91 0.25 4.70
C SER A 32 3.32 -0.27 6.07
N LEU A 33 3.24 -1.59 6.30
CA LEU A 33 3.71 -2.21 7.54
C LEU A 33 5.22 -1.99 7.75
N TYR A 34 6.01 -2.04 6.68
CA TYR A 34 7.44 -1.71 6.74
C TYR A 34 7.69 -0.21 6.94
N GLN A 35 6.92 0.67 6.29
CA GLN A 35 7.04 2.13 6.41
C GLN A 35 6.84 2.59 7.86
N PHE A 36 5.80 2.07 8.52
CA PHE A 36 5.42 2.48 9.87
C PHE A 36 6.02 1.57 10.96
N GLY A 37 7.08 0.82 10.66
CA GLY A 37 7.87 0.09 11.66
C GLY A 37 7.25 -1.21 12.20
N GLY A 38 6.17 -1.72 11.60
CA GLY A 38 5.65 -3.05 11.90
C GLY A 38 6.54 -4.19 11.37
N ILE A 39 7.40 -3.89 10.39
CA ILE A 39 8.54 -4.72 9.98
C ILE A 39 9.80 -3.87 10.22
N THR A 40 10.84 -4.44 10.83
CA THR A 40 12.07 -3.70 11.16
C THR A 40 13.09 -3.70 10.02
N THR A 41 13.22 -4.83 9.31
CA THR A 41 14.22 -5.00 8.25
C THR A 41 13.69 -5.95 7.18
N VAL A 42 13.95 -5.65 5.91
CA VAL A 42 13.71 -6.57 4.79
C VAL A 42 15.00 -6.78 4.01
N GLU A 43 15.57 -7.97 4.11
CA GLU A 43 16.81 -8.34 3.44
C GLU A 43 16.54 -9.25 2.24
N LEU A 44 17.32 -9.05 1.18
CA LEU A 44 17.36 -9.88 -0.01
C LEU A 44 18.71 -10.65 -0.02
N PRO A 45 18.78 -11.86 0.58
CA PRO A 45 20.06 -12.52 0.84
C PRO A 45 20.85 -12.83 -0.43
N TRP A 46 20.16 -13.19 -1.51
CA TRP A 46 20.77 -13.49 -2.82
C TRP A 46 21.44 -12.27 -3.47
N LEU A 47 21.07 -11.06 -3.04
CA LEU A 47 21.63 -9.81 -3.53
C LEU A 47 22.49 -9.10 -2.48
N SER A 48 22.58 -9.64 -1.26
CA SER A 48 23.20 -8.98 -0.10
C SER A 48 22.73 -7.52 0.05
N TYR A 49 21.42 -7.30 -0.12
CA TYR A 49 20.83 -5.96 -0.16
C TYR A 49 19.69 -5.85 0.84
N THR A 50 19.66 -4.75 1.59
CA THR A 50 18.59 -4.43 2.53
C THR A 50 17.71 -3.34 1.92
N LEU A 51 16.42 -3.64 1.76
CA LEU A 51 15.45 -2.64 1.33
C LEU A 51 15.32 -1.57 2.41
N THR A 52 15.08 -0.34 1.99
CA THR A 52 14.91 0.84 2.85
C THR A 52 13.46 1.31 2.88
N THR A 53 13.11 2.19 3.82
CA THR A 53 11.78 2.84 3.88
C THR A 53 11.42 3.51 2.56
N GLN A 54 12.38 4.13 1.86
CA GLN A 54 12.15 4.70 0.53
C GLN A 54 11.61 3.70 -0.50
N HIS A 55 12.03 2.42 -0.44
CA HIS A 55 11.47 1.39 -1.31
C HIS A 55 10.01 1.08 -0.95
N SER A 56 9.71 1.03 0.34
CA SER A 56 8.33 0.89 0.82
C SER A 56 7.46 2.07 0.38
N LEU A 57 7.97 3.30 0.48
CA LEU A 57 7.25 4.49 0.04
C LEU A 57 6.91 4.40 -1.46
N LEU A 58 7.85 3.98 -2.30
CA LEU A 58 7.60 3.79 -3.73
C LEU A 58 6.57 2.71 -4.00
N VAL A 59 6.66 1.56 -3.31
CA VAL A 59 5.70 0.45 -3.48
C VAL A 59 4.32 0.85 -2.99
N SER A 60 4.21 1.46 -1.81
CA SER A 60 2.93 1.89 -1.22
C SER A 60 2.25 2.96 -2.07
N LEU A 61 2.95 4.00 -2.51
CA LEU A 61 2.35 5.02 -3.39
C LEU A 61 2.04 4.48 -4.78
N GLY A 62 2.92 3.66 -5.36
CA GLY A 62 2.70 3.06 -6.67
C GLY A 62 1.49 2.12 -6.67
N THR A 63 1.38 1.27 -5.65
CA THR A 63 0.21 0.38 -5.47
C THR A 63 -1.05 1.18 -5.20
N TYR A 64 -0.98 2.22 -4.35
CA TYR A 64 -2.10 3.12 -4.07
C TYR A 64 -2.64 3.77 -5.34
N ALA A 65 -1.76 4.39 -6.13
CA ALA A 65 -2.13 5.04 -7.38
C ALA A 65 -2.71 4.04 -8.40
N ALA A 66 -2.12 2.85 -8.52
CA ALA A 66 -2.62 1.80 -9.40
C ALA A 66 -3.99 1.27 -8.96
N GLY A 67 -4.18 1.06 -7.66
CA GLY A 67 -5.44 0.62 -7.06
C GLY A 67 -6.55 1.65 -7.28
N PHE A 68 -6.28 2.91 -6.98
CA PHE A 68 -7.23 4.01 -7.20
C PHE A 68 -7.59 4.18 -8.67
N ALA A 69 -6.61 4.11 -9.58
CA ALA A 69 -6.87 4.19 -11.02
C ALA A 69 -7.70 3.00 -11.55
N SER A 70 -7.67 1.87 -10.85
CA SER A 70 -8.43 0.67 -11.18
C SER A 70 -9.82 0.62 -10.54
N SER A 71 -10.17 1.57 -9.66
CA SER A 71 -11.45 1.55 -8.95
C SER A 71 -12.64 1.80 -9.89
N GLU A 72 -13.82 1.31 -9.50
CA GLU A 72 -15.04 1.50 -10.29
C GLU A 72 -15.47 2.97 -10.30
N SER A 73 -15.23 3.66 -9.19
CA SER A 73 -15.67 5.03 -8.92
C SER A 73 -14.73 6.10 -9.51
N LYS A 74 -14.09 5.82 -10.65
CA LYS A 74 -12.95 6.51 -11.32
C LYS A 74 -12.75 8.03 -11.15
N ARG A 75 -13.78 8.78 -10.77
CA ARG A 75 -13.70 10.21 -10.48
C ARG A 75 -13.93 10.49 -9.00
N PHE A 76 -12.97 11.20 -8.42
CA PHE A 76 -12.98 11.65 -7.02
C PHE A 76 -14.30 12.32 -6.60
N GLU A 77 -14.97 13.04 -7.51
CA GLU A 77 -16.19 13.78 -7.19
C GLU A 77 -17.41 12.88 -6.91
N TYR A 78 -17.36 11.58 -7.25
CA TYR A 78 -18.44 10.64 -6.97
C TYR A 78 -18.34 9.99 -5.59
N TYR A 79 -17.22 10.12 -4.90
CA TYR A 79 -17.05 9.65 -3.53
C TYR A 79 -17.77 10.58 -2.55
N GLY A 80 -18.33 10.02 -1.48
CA GLY A 80 -18.81 10.78 -0.34
C GLY A 80 -17.69 11.56 0.35
N LEU A 81 -18.03 12.61 1.10
CA LEU A 81 -17.02 13.47 1.75
C LEU A 81 -16.03 12.69 2.62
N TRP A 82 -16.53 11.71 3.39
CA TRP A 82 -15.69 10.86 4.23
C TRP A 82 -14.74 9.97 3.42
N GLU A 83 -15.20 9.47 2.27
CA GLU A 83 -14.39 8.65 1.38
C GLU A 83 -13.31 9.50 0.70
N GLN A 84 -13.66 10.70 0.25
CA GLN A 84 -12.71 11.68 -0.29
C GLN A 84 -11.60 12.02 0.72
N ILE A 85 -11.97 12.27 1.97
CA ILE A 85 -11.02 12.51 3.06
C ILE A 85 -10.12 11.28 3.25
N ALA A 86 -10.70 10.09 3.32
CA ALA A 86 -9.94 8.85 3.47
C ALA A 86 -8.96 8.64 2.31
N ILE A 87 -9.37 8.91 1.06
CA ILE A 87 -8.52 8.76 -0.13
C ILE A 87 -7.30 9.70 -0.08
N VAL A 88 -7.48 10.91 0.45
CA VAL A 88 -6.40 11.89 0.54
C VAL A 88 -5.47 11.61 1.74
N ILE A 89 -6.01 11.11 2.85
CA ILE A 89 -5.25 10.80 4.06
C ILE A 89 -4.11 9.80 3.80
N GLY A 90 -4.35 8.74 3.01
CA GLY A 90 -3.33 7.71 2.78
C GLY A 90 -2.03 8.26 2.21
N PRO A 91 -2.05 8.87 1.01
CA PRO A 91 -0.86 9.49 0.42
C PRO A 91 -0.25 10.59 1.29
N LEU A 92 -1.07 11.39 1.98
CA LEU A 92 -0.58 12.43 2.88
C LEU A 92 0.17 11.86 4.08
N VAL A 93 -0.32 10.79 4.70
CA VAL A 93 0.33 10.14 5.84
C VAL A 93 1.61 9.43 5.39
N ILE A 94 1.60 8.74 4.25
CA ILE A 94 2.78 8.08 3.68
C ILE A 94 3.90 9.10 3.39
N LEU A 95 3.58 10.15 2.63
CA LEU A 95 4.55 11.19 2.27
C LEU A 95 4.95 12.04 3.47
N GLY A 96 3.97 12.39 4.31
CA GLY A 96 4.19 13.22 5.49
C GLY A 96 5.11 12.55 6.49
N ASN A 97 4.93 11.25 6.75
CA ASN A 97 5.78 10.50 7.67
C ASN A 97 7.25 10.46 7.24
N GLU A 98 7.54 10.37 5.93
CA GLU A 98 8.91 10.31 5.40
C GLU A 98 9.55 11.71 5.25
N PHE A 99 8.80 12.68 4.72
CA PHE A 99 9.37 13.95 4.24
C PHE A 99 9.01 15.17 5.08
N VAL A 100 8.05 15.07 5.98
CA VAL A 100 7.58 16.21 6.79
C VAL A 100 7.89 15.93 8.26
N PRO A 101 8.97 16.52 8.82
CA PRO A 101 9.37 16.28 10.20
C PRO A 101 8.25 16.53 11.20
N GLN A 102 7.42 17.56 10.98
CA GLN A 102 6.29 17.88 11.85
C GLN A 102 5.25 16.76 11.94
N VAL A 103 5.03 16.03 10.85
CA VAL A 103 4.11 14.88 10.83
C VAL A 103 4.74 13.71 11.56
N ASN A 104 6.02 13.44 11.31
CA ASN A 104 6.75 12.37 12.00
C ASN A 104 6.80 12.62 13.52
N ASP A 105 7.20 13.82 13.94
CA ASP A 105 7.26 14.24 15.34
C ASP A 105 5.89 14.17 16.01
N PHE A 106 4.82 14.59 15.30
CA PHE A 106 3.46 14.45 15.81
C PHE A 106 3.09 13.00 16.04
N LEU A 107 3.35 12.11 15.07
CA LEU A 107 3.06 10.68 15.21
C LEU A 107 3.84 10.08 16.39
N LEU A 108 5.13 10.39 16.52
CA LEU A 108 5.93 9.94 17.66
C LEU A 108 5.41 10.48 19.00
N SER A 109 4.87 11.71 19.02
CA SER A 109 4.31 12.33 20.23
C SER A 109 3.04 11.63 20.76
N LEU A 110 2.32 10.90 19.90
CA LEU A 110 1.16 10.08 20.31
C LEU A 110 1.57 8.84 21.11
N GLY A 111 2.87 8.51 21.13
CA GLY A 111 3.44 7.35 21.80
C GLY A 111 4.13 6.43 20.81
N ASP A 112 5.23 5.84 21.25
CA ASP A 112 6.01 4.85 20.51
C ASP A 112 5.60 3.43 20.96
N PRO A 113 4.91 2.60 20.15
CA PRO A 113 4.66 2.76 18.70
C PRO A 113 3.23 3.19 18.31
N LEU A 114 2.40 3.66 19.25
CA LEU A 114 0.97 3.93 19.01
C LEU A 114 0.71 4.83 17.81
N GLY A 115 1.45 5.95 17.65
CA GLY A 115 1.23 6.86 16.54
C GLY A 115 1.53 6.23 15.18
N MET A 116 2.59 5.42 15.09
CA MET A 116 2.92 4.70 13.86
C MET A 116 1.90 3.61 13.55
N GLN A 117 1.35 2.93 14.57
CA GLN A 117 0.25 1.98 14.39
C GLN A 117 -1.01 2.67 13.85
N LEU A 118 -1.37 3.82 14.40
CA LEU A 118 -2.50 4.61 13.93
C LEU A 118 -2.29 5.09 12.48
N ALA A 119 -1.06 5.52 12.14
CA ALA A 119 -0.71 5.88 10.77
C ALA A 119 -0.88 4.68 9.81
N PHE A 120 -0.40 3.50 10.19
CA PHE A 120 -0.61 2.27 9.43
C PHE A 120 -2.11 2.00 9.21
N PHE A 121 -2.92 1.98 10.27
CA PHE A 121 -4.35 1.74 10.13
C PHE A 121 -5.06 2.80 9.27
N ALA A 122 -4.68 4.07 9.39
CA ALA A 122 -5.20 5.14 8.55
C ALA A 122 -4.90 4.87 7.06
N THR A 123 -3.70 4.41 6.74
CA THR A 123 -3.34 4.04 5.35
C THR A 123 -4.10 2.81 4.85
N VAL A 124 -4.36 1.81 5.70
CA VAL A 124 -5.16 0.63 5.34
C VAL A 124 -6.62 0.99 5.07
N VAL A 125 -7.22 1.85 5.90
CA VAL A 125 -8.59 2.35 5.69
C VAL A 125 -8.66 3.16 4.40
N SER A 126 -7.68 4.05 4.19
CA SER A 126 -7.54 4.83 2.97
C SER A 126 -7.49 3.95 1.72
N TRP A 127 -6.69 2.88 1.75
CA TRP A 127 -6.62 1.88 0.68
C TRP A 127 -7.95 1.20 0.43
N GLY A 128 -8.64 0.73 1.49
CA GLY A 128 -9.92 0.05 1.35
C GLY A 128 -10.97 0.90 0.63
N VAL A 129 -10.99 2.21 0.90
CA VAL A 129 -11.86 3.16 0.19
C VAL A 129 -11.38 3.42 -1.23
N ALA A 130 -10.06 3.53 -1.45
CA ALA A 130 -9.49 3.85 -2.74
C ALA A 130 -9.70 2.74 -3.80
N VAL A 131 -9.77 1.47 -3.38
CA VAL A 131 -9.94 0.32 -4.29
C VAL A 131 -11.37 -0.22 -4.38
N GLN A 132 -12.30 0.42 -3.66
CA GLN A 132 -13.73 0.18 -3.80
C GLN A 132 -14.25 0.82 -5.09
#